data_AF-A0A969BKN1-F1
#
_entry.id   AF-A0A969BKN1-F1
#
_cell.length_a   1.000
_cell.length_b   1.000
_cell.length_c   1.000
_cell.angle_alpha   90.00
_cell.angle_beta   90.00
_cell.angle_gamma   90.00
#
_symmetry.space_group_name_H-M   'P 1'
#
loop_
_entity.id
_entity.type
_entity.pdbx_description
1 polymer ?
#
loop_
_entity_poly.entity_id
_entity_poly.type
_entity_poly.pdbx_seq_one_letter_code
_entity_poly.pdbx_strand_id
1 'polypeptide(L)'
;MEKPADRYKNILVIVIGLAIVGWIPSIPFSPEWRVIIWKAAVVIGLASLLSSTVAKAIEWGWLKLALGLGWVNSRIILGIVFFVFLTPIAWLARLFTRDPLQLKRNASGTLYHNRDHTYTKEDLENIW
;
A
#
# COMPACT_ATOMS: atom_id res chain seq x y z
N MET A 1 -21.75 4.47 -13.18
CA MET A 1 -22.83 3.50 -12.92
C MET A 1 -22.43 2.20 -13.59
N GLU A 2 -22.13 1.16 -12.82
CA GLU A 2 -21.67 -0.13 -13.35
C GLU A 2 -22.79 -0.82 -14.15
N LYS A 3 -22.46 -1.33 -15.33
CA LYS A 3 -23.46 -1.97 -16.21
C LYS A 3 -24.02 -3.20 -15.51
N PRO A 4 -25.32 -3.52 -15.65
CA PRO A 4 -25.92 -4.70 -15.02
C PRO A 4 -25.18 -6.01 -15.32
N ALA A 5 -24.55 -6.14 -16.49
CA ALA A 5 -23.76 -7.30 -16.86
C ALA A 5 -22.48 -7.48 -16.03
N ASP A 6 -21.80 -6.39 -15.64
CA ASP A 6 -20.57 -6.45 -14.85
C ASP A 6 -20.82 -6.93 -13.42
N ARG A 7 -22.03 -6.67 -12.88
CA ARG A 7 -22.42 -7.10 -11.53
C ARG A 7 -22.52 -8.61 -11.39
N TYR A 8 -23.14 -9.27 -12.37
CA TYR A 8 -23.23 -10.73 -12.38
C TYR A 8 -21.85 -11.38 -12.50
N LYS A 9 -20.91 -10.76 -13.23
CA LYS A 9 -19.51 -11.20 -13.29
C LYS A 9 -18.84 -11.10 -11.92
N ASN A 10 -19.00 -9.98 -11.21
CA ASN A 10 -18.43 -9.79 -9.86
C ASN A 10 -18.99 -10.81 -8.86
N ILE A 11 -20.31 -11.04 -8.90
CA ILE A 11 -20.98 -12.04 -8.04
C ILE A 11 -20.49 -13.45 -8.37
N LEU A 12 -20.36 -13.78 -9.65
CA LEU A 12 -19.85 -15.08 -10.09
C LEU A 12 -18.41 -15.30 -9.62
N VAL A 13 -17.56 -14.27 -9.65
CA VAL A 13 -16.21 -14.33 -9.07
C VAL A 13 -16.25 -14.60 -7.56
N ILE A 14 -17.15 -13.95 -6.82
CA ILE A 14 -17.33 -14.20 -5.37
C ILE A 14 -17.77 -15.64 -5.11
N VAL A 15 -18.78 -16.14 -5.84
CA VAL A 15 -19.31 -17.50 -5.68
C VAL A 15 -18.25 -18.54 -6.03
N ILE A 16 -17.53 -18.37 -7.14
CA ILE A 16 -16.43 -19.26 -7.54
C ILE A 16 -15.33 -19.23 -6.49
N GLY A 17 -14.95 -18.05 -5.99
CA GLY A 17 -13.96 -17.91 -4.93
C GLY A 17 -14.33 -18.70 -3.67
N LEU A 18 -15.57 -18.58 -3.19
CA LEU A 18 -16.06 -19.33 -2.04
C LEU A 18 -16.10 -20.85 -2.31
N ALA A 19 -16.51 -21.27 -3.51
CA ALA A 19 -16.56 -22.67 -3.89
C ALA A 19 -15.15 -23.29 -3.94
N ILE A 20 -14.16 -22.57 -4.48
CA ILE A 20 -12.76 -23.00 -4.52
C ILE A 20 -12.22 -23.14 -3.08
N VAL A 21 -12.45 -22.13 -2.22
CA VAL A 21 -12.02 -22.20 -0.81
C VAL A 21 -12.64 -23.40 -0.08
N GLY A 22 -13.92 -23.69 -0.34
CA GLY A 22 -14.59 -24.86 0.22
C GLY A 22 -14.14 -26.20 -0.39
N TRP A 23 -13.53 -26.19 -1.58
CA TRP A 23 -13.02 -27.40 -2.24
C TRP A 23 -11.61 -27.76 -1.78
N ILE A 24 -10.76 -26.77 -1.49
CA ILE A 24 -9.34 -26.99 -1.17
C ILE A 24 -9.19 -27.83 0.12
N PRO A 25 -8.68 -29.07 0.02
CA PRO A 25 -8.53 -29.96 1.18
C PRO A 25 -7.30 -29.63 2.04
N SER A 26 -6.36 -28.83 1.51
CA SER A 26 -5.11 -28.48 2.20
C SER A 26 -5.28 -27.40 3.27
N ILE A 27 -6.46 -26.79 3.38
CA ILE A 27 -6.75 -25.83 4.45
C ILE A 27 -7.27 -26.62 5.66
N PRO A 28 -6.69 -26.46 6.87
CA PRO A 28 -7.08 -27.20 8.07
C PRO A 28 -8.40 -26.67 8.65
N PHE A 29 -9.48 -26.73 7.88
CA PHE A 29 -10.82 -26.45 8.37
C PHE A 29 -11.46 -27.73 8.91
N SER A 30 -12.29 -27.59 9.96
CA SER A 30 -13.13 -28.72 10.38
C SER A 30 -14.11 -29.09 9.26
N PRO A 31 -14.53 -30.36 9.17
CA PRO A 31 -15.46 -30.82 8.13
C PRO A 31 -16.78 -30.01 8.08
N GLU A 32 -17.24 -29.51 9.23
CA GLU A 32 -18.46 -28.71 9.34
C GLU A 32 -18.33 -27.35 8.65
N TRP A 33 -17.21 -26.65 8.85
CA TRP A 33 -16.93 -25.36 8.21
C TRP A 33 -16.90 -25.48 6.69
N ARG A 34 -16.37 -26.58 6.16
CA ARG A 34 -16.35 -26.84 4.71
C ARG A 34 -17.74 -26.91 4.11
N VAL A 35 -18.67 -27.60 4.80
CA VAL A 35 -20.07 -27.72 4.38
C VAL A 35 -20.79 -26.37 4.49
N ILE A 36 -20.52 -25.59 5.54
CA ILE A 36 -21.11 -24.25 5.72
C ILE A 36 -20.70 -23.32 4.59
N ILE A 37 -19.42 -23.28 4.22
CA ILE A 37 -18.90 -22.44 3.14
C ILE A 37 -19.56 -22.81 1.80
N TRP A 38 -19.69 -24.11 1.53
CA TRP A 38 -20.32 -24.59 0.29
C TRP A 38 -21.81 -24.22 0.22
N LYS A 39 -22.55 -24.41 1.32
CA LYS A 39 -23.95 -23.99 1.42
C LYS A 39 -24.10 -22.48 1.25
N ALA A 40 -23.22 -21.70 1.87
CA ALA A 40 -23.22 -20.24 1.75
C ALA A 40 -22.99 -19.79 0.31
N ALA A 41 -22.04 -20.40 -0.41
CA ALA A 41 -21.78 -20.09 -1.82
C ALA A 41 -23.02 -20.32 -2.71
N VAL A 42 -23.71 -21.45 -2.52
CA VAL A 42 -24.93 -21.78 -3.26
C VAL A 42 -26.07 -20.82 -2.93
N VAL A 43 -26.29 -20.54 -1.64
CA VAL A 43 -27.35 -19.61 -1.19
C VAL A 43 -27.10 -18.19 -1.70
N ILE A 44 -25.86 -17.70 -1.62
CA ILE A 44 -25.48 -16.38 -2.10
C ILE A 44 -25.64 -16.29 -3.63
N GLY A 45 -25.21 -17.32 -4.36
CA GLY A 45 -25.39 -17.38 -5.82
C GLY A 45 -26.85 -17.35 -6.24
N LEU A 46 -27.70 -18.18 -5.60
CA LEU A 46 -29.14 -18.22 -5.89
C LEU A 46 -29.85 -16.93 -5.48
N ALA A 47 -29.58 -16.40 -4.28
CA ALA A 47 -30.19 -15.15 -3.81
C ALA A 47 -29.82 -13.95 -4.71
N SER A 48 -28.60 -13.94 -5.25
CA SER A 48 -28.14 -12.89 -6.16
C SER A 48 -28.78 -12.95 -7.54
N LEU A 49 -29.15 -14.13 -8.02
CA LEU A 49 -29.89 -14.31 -9.26
C LEU A 49 -31.36 -13.90 -9.11
N LEU A 50 -31.95 -14.17 -7.94
CA LEU A 50 -33.36 -13.88 -7.67
C LEU A 50 -33.63 -12.40 -7.37
N SER A 51 -32.65 -11.66 -6.83
CA SER A 51 -32.83 -10.26 -6.44
C SER A 51 -31.66 -9.36 -6.83
N SER A 52 -31.93 -8.42 -7.73
CA SER A 52 -30.95 -7.39 -8.13
C SER A 52 -30.56 -6.45 -6.98
N THR A 53 -31.41 -6.31 -5.94
CA THR A 53 -31.10 -5.47 -4.77
C THR A 53 -30.07 -6.13 -3.86
N VAL A 54 -30.18 -7.45 -3.64
CA VAL A 54 -29.21 -8.22 -2.85
C VAL A 54 -27.86 -8.26 -3.56
N ALA A 55 -27.87 -8.53 -4.87
CA ALA A 55 -26.70 -8.46 -5.73
C ALA A 55 -25.93 -7.13 -5.58
N LYS A 56 -26.64 -6.00 -5.62
CA LYS A 56 -26.04 -4.66 -5.44
C LYS A 56 -25.44 -4.47 -4.06
N ALA A 57 -26.10 -4.94 -3.00
CA ALA A 57 -25.61 -4.78 -1.63
C ALA A 57 -24.32 -5.57 -1.40
N ILE A 58 -24.27 -6.81 -1.90
CA ILE A 58 -23.08 -7.68 -1.81
C ILE A 58 -21.92 -7.07 -2.59
N GLU A 59 -22.15 -6.66 -3.84
CA GLU A 59 -21.14 -6.02 -4.67
C GLU A 59 -20.61 -4.73 -4.03
N TRP A 60 -21.49 -3.90 -3.46
CA TRP A 60 -21.08 -2.69 -2.77
C TRP A 60 -20.17 -3.00 -1.57
N GLY A 61 -20.53 -4.00 -0.76
CA GLY A 61 -19.69 -4.48 0.35
C GLY A 61 -18.34 -5.00 -0.13
N TRP A 62 -18.33 -5.80 -1.19
CA TRP A 62 -17.12 -6.33 -1.82
C TRP A 62 -16.20 -5.21 -2.32
N LEU A 63 -16.74 -4.22 -3.02
CA LEU A 63 -15.98 -3.06 -3.51
C LEU A 63 -15.41 -2.24 -2.34
N LYS A 64 -16.16 -2.05 -1.26
CA LYS A 64 -15.64 -1.37 -0.05
C LYS A 64 -14.46 -2.11 0.57
N LEU A 65 -14.53 -3.44 0.64
CA LEU A 65 -13.40 -4.26 1.10
C LEU A 65 -12.19 -4.14 0.16
N ALA A 66 -12.42 -4.21 -1.16
CA ALA A 66 -11.36 -4.04 -2.15
C ALA A 66 -10.67 -2.67 -2.05
N LEU A 67 -11.44 -1.59 -1.82
CA LEU A 67 -10.90 -0.25 -1.58
C LEU A 67 -10.07 -0.18 -0.29
N GLY A 68 -10.54 -0.81 0.78
CA GLY A 68 -9.78 -0.91 2.05
C GLY A 68 -8.48 -1.67 1.88
N LEU A 69 -8.50 -2.82 1.20
CA LEU A 69 -7.29 -3.59 0.89
C LEU A 69 -6.35 -2.81 -0.03
N GLY A 70 -6.88 -2.12 -1.03
CA GLY A 70 -6.09 -1.24 -1.90
C GLY A 70 -5.43 -0.10 -1.13
N TRP A 71 -6.13 0.46 -0.13
CA TRP A 71 -5.57 1.46 0.77
C TRP A 71 -4.37 0.86 1.51
N VAL A 72 -4.52 -0.27 2.20
CA VAL A 72 -3.42 -0.92 2.94
C VAL A 72 -2.26 -1.28 2.01
N ASN A 73 -2.55 -1.92 0.88
CA ASN A 73 -1.55 -2.38 -0.08
C ASN A 73 -0.70 -1.23 -0.63
N SER A 74 -1.30 -0.08 -0.93
CA SER A 74 -0.57 1.10 -1.39
C SER A 74 0.49 1.58 -0.37
N ARG A 75 0.18 1.54 0.93
CA ARG A 75 1.14 1.91 1.99
C ARG A 75 2.23 0.86 2.14
N ILE A 76 1.86 -0.42 2.07
CA ILE A 76 2.80 -1.53 2.15
C ILE A 76 3.80 -1.45 0.99
N ILE A 77 3.33 -1.31 -0.25
CA ILE A 77 4.20 -1.21 -1.43
C ILE A 77 5.14 -0.01 -1.29
N LEU A 78 4.63 1.17 -0.93
CA LEU A 78 5.46 2.35 -0.75
C LEU A 78 6.51 2.15 0.36
N GLY A 79 6.11 1.55 1.48
CA GLY A 79 7.02 1.21 2.57
C GLY A 79 8.12 0.25 2.12
N ILE A 80 7.76 -0.82 1.41
CA ILE A 80 8.72 -1.78 0.86
C ILE A 80 9.69 -1.07 -0.09
N VAL A 81 9.19 -0.26 -1.02
CA VAL A 81 10.05 0.50 -1.95
C VAL A 81 11.01 1.42 -1.19
N PHE A 82 10.54 2.13 -0.17
CA PHE A 82 11.38 2.98 0.67
C PHE A 82 12.49 2.17 1.37
N PHE A 83 12.16 1.03 1.96
CA PHE A 83 13.14 0.20 2.68
C PHE A 83 14.10 -0.55 1.75
N VAL A 84 13.65 -0.97 0.57
CA VAL A 84 14.46 -1.73 -0.39
C VAL A 84 15.37 -0.82 -1.23
N PHE A 85 14.94 0.40 -1.55
CA PHE A 85 15.74 1.30 -2.40
C PHE A 85 16.34 2.46 -1.60
N LEU A 86 15.51 3.27 -0.94
CA LEU A 86 15.98 4.49 -0.29
C LEU A 86 16.91 4.21 0.89
N THR A 87 16.58 3.21 1.71
CA THR A 87 17.36 2.86 2.90
C THR A 87 18.78 2.37 2.57
N PRO A 88 19.00 1.41 1.65
CA PRO A 88 20.36 1.03 1.29
C PRO A 88 21.11 2.18 0.60
N ILE A 89 20.45 3.00 -0.22
CA ILE A 89 21.09 4.19 -0.81
C ILE A 89 21.59 5.14 0.30
N ALA A 90 20.77 5.41 1.31
CA ALA A 90 21.17 6.25 2.43
C ALA A 90 22.31 5.64 3.26
N TRP A 91 22.32 4.32 3.44
CA TRP A 91 23.43 3.62 4.09
C TRP A 91 24.73 3.67 3.28
N LEU A 92 24.66 3.44 1.97
CA LEU A 92 25.81 3.59 1.08
C LEU A 92 26.32 5.03 1.13
N ALA A 93 25.43 6.02 1.01
CA ALA A 93 25.79 7.43 1.13
C ALA A 93 26.46 7.72 2.47
N ARG A 94 25.99 7.15 3.58
CA ARG A 94 26.63 7.31 4.90
C ARG A 94 28.02 6.66 4.97
N LEU A 95 28.26 5.59 4.22
CA LEU A 95 29.55 4.92 4.17
C LEU A 95 30.57 5.70 3.32
N PHE A 96 30.14 6.23 2.17
CA PHE A 96 31.01 6.93 1.22
C PHE A 96 31.13 8.44 1.48
N THR A 97 30.09 9.07 2.02
CA THR A 97 30.06 10.51 2.30
C THR A 97 30.38 10.77 3.77
N ARG A 98 31.60 11.24 4.06
CA ARG A 98 31.99 11.71 5.39
C ARG A 98 31.30 13.04 5.69
N ASP A 99 30.29 12.97 6.54
CA ASP A 99 29.62 14.10 7.20
C ASP A 99 29.13 15.22 6.25
N PRO A 100 28.16 14.92 5.36
CA PRO A 100 27.65 15.91 4.40
C PRO A 100 26.99 17.14 5.05
N LEU A 101 26.56 16.99 6.30
CA LEU A 101 25.89 18.04 7.07
C LEU A 101 26.79 18.62 8.18
N GLN A 102 28.08 18.24 8.22
CA GLN A 102 29.07 18.70 9.21
C GLN A 102 28.53 18.63 10.67
N LEU A 103 27.78 17.58 11.03
CA LEU A 103 27.21 17.43 12.37
C LEU A 103 28.27 17.10 13.42
N LYS A 104 29.45 16.64 13.03
CA LYS A 104 30.54 16.48 13.99
C LYS A 104 31.05 17.85 14.40
N ARG A 105 30.91 18.13 15.70
CA ARG A 105 31.42 19.34 16.35
C ARG A 105 32.92 19.50 16.06
N ASN A 106 33.26 20.53 15.29
CA ASN A 106 34.64 20.91 15.03
C ASN A 106 35.36 21.26 16.35
N ALA A 107 36.67 21.02 16.40
CA ALA A 107 37.49 21.24 17.60
C ALA A 107 37.45 22.70 18.11
N SER A 108 37.10 23.64 17.22
CA SER A 108 36.92 25.07 17.50
C SER A 108 35.61 25.42 18.23
N GLY A 109 34.66 24.48 18.39
CA GLY A 109 33.42 24.69 19.16
C GLY A 109 32.41 25.66 18.54
N THR A 110 32.68 26.16 17.33
CA THR A 110 31.86 27.11 16.58
C THR A 110 31.36 26.50 15.28
N LEU A 111 30.12 26.84 14.90
CA LEU A 111 29.52 26.49 13.60
C LEU A 111 29.89 27.49 12.49
N TYR A 112 30.55 28.60 12.82
CA TYR A 112 30.98 29.60 11.86
C TYR A 112 32.20 29.11 11.07
N HIS A 113 32.13 29.24 9.74
CA HIS A 113 33.28 29.05 8.85
C HIS A 113 34.04 30.37 8.73
N ASN A 114 35.35 30.33 8.94
CA ASN A 114 36.19 31.50 8.70
C ASN A 114 36.25 31.73 7.19
N ARG A 115 35.72 32.88 6.74
CA ARG A 115 35.81 33.28 5.34
C ARG A 115 36.95 34.29 5.25
N ASP A 116 38.12 33.82 4.85
CA ASP A 116 39.25 34.68 4.46
C ASP A 116 39.00 35.25 3.05
N HIS A 117 37.83 35.88 2.87
CA HIS A 117 37.45 36.53 1.62
C HIS A 117 37.86 37.99 1.66
N THR A 118 38.75 38.38 0.75
CA THR A 118 39.14 39.78 0.58
C THR A 118 38.03 40.50 -0.18
N TYR A 119 37.24 41.30 0.53
CA TYR A 119 36.14 42.06 -0.05
C TYR A 119 36.62 42.94 -1.20
N THR A 120 35.98 42.79 -2.36
CA THR A 120 36.21 43.66 -3.51
C THR A 120 35.04 44.64 -3.68
N LYS A 121 35.21 45.62 -4.57
CA LYS A 121 34.23 46.69 -4.77
C LYS A 121 32.90 46.13 -5.30
N GLU A 122 32.98 45.03 -6.05
CA GLU A 122 31.85 44.32 -6.65
C GLU A 122 30.98 43.62 -5.58
N ASP A 123 31.56 43.18 -4.45
CA ASP A 123 30.81 42.58 -3.34
C ASP A 123 29.89 43.59 -2.62
N LEU A 124 30.19 44.89 -2.76
CA LEU A 124 29.42 45.98 -2.15
C LEU A 124 28.29 46.48 -3.05
N GLU A 125 28.22 46.04 -4.31
CA GLU A 125 27.15 46.43 -5.22
C GLU A 125 25.85 45.65 -4.97
N ASN A 126 25.94 44.44 -4.39
CA ASN A 126 24.77 43.63 -4.02
C ASN A 126 24.89 43.12 -2.57
N ILE A 127 24.47 43.97 -1.65
CA ILE A 127 24.59 43.79 -0.19
C ILE A 127 23.48 42.88 0.40
N TRP A 128 22.56 42.39 -0.43
CA TRP A 128 21.33 41.68 -0.07
C TRP A 128 21.09 40.46 -0.94
#